data_AF-A0AAC8X044-F1
#
_entry.id   AF-A0AAC8X044-F1
#
_cell.length_a   1.000
_cell.length_b   1.000
_cell.length_c   1.000
_cell.angle_alpha   90.00
_cell.angle_beta   90.00
_cell.angle_gamma   90.00
#
_symmetry.space_group_name_H-M   'P 1'
#
loop_
_entity.id
_entity.type
_entity.pdbx_description
1 polymer ?
#
loop_
_entity_poly.entity_id
_entity_poly.type
_entity_poly.pdbx_seq_one_letter_code
_entity_poly.pdbx_strand_id
1 'polypeptide(L)'
;MSLTYSQQKATIREFQEAVMRSNLTIQEIAGDFKTSQKRIDAILNLQPLGIEEPWILKECLNEKITDQGNSPVKFTALRGDYHQYGFLNSSRIG
;
A
#
# COMPACT_ATOMS: atom_id res chain seq x y z
N MET A 1 6.05 -11.56 -11.00
CA MET A 1 6.13 -12.59 -9.92
C MET A 1 4.83 -12.56 -9.15
N SER A 2 4.29 -13.73 -8.77
CA SER A 2 3.04 -13.83 -8.00
C SER A 2 3.33 -14.30 -6.58
N LEU A 3 2.65 -13.73 -5.59
CA LEU A 3 2.79 -14.12 -4.19
C LEU A 3 2.22 -15.52 -3.95
N THR A 4 2.94 -16.35 -3.18
CA THR A 4 2.39 -17.61 -2.64
C THR A 4 1.25 -17.33 -1.66
N TYR A 5 0.39 -18.31 -1.40
CA TYR A 5 -0.72 -18.16 -0.45
C TYR A 5 -0.28 -17.68 0.95
N SER A 6 0.84 -18.21 1.45
CA SER A 6 1.41 -17.79 2.74
C SER A 6 1.90 -16.35 2.70
N GLN A 7 2.54 -15.93 1.60
CA GLN A 7 2.96 -14.54 1.41
C GLN A 7 1.78 -13.59 1.27
N GLN A 8 0.70 -13.99 0.59
CA GLN A 8 -0.53 -13.19 0.49
C GLN A 8 -1.14 -12.97 1.89
N LYS A 9 -1.28 -14.04 2.69
CA LYS A 9 -1.78 -13.90 4.07
C LYS A 9 -0.91 -13.00 4.93
N ALA A 10 0.42 -13.12 4.83
CA ALA A 10 1.34 -12.26 5.55
C ALA A 10 1.16 -10.79 5.12
N THR A 11 1.12 -10.54 3.81
CA THR A 11 0.96 -9.20 3.24
C THR A 11 -0.36 -8.55 3.65
N ILE A 12 -1.48 -9.29 3.64
CA ILE A 12 -2.79 -8.77 4.08
C ILE A 12 -2.73 -8.35 5.56
N ARG A 13 -2.09 -9.16 6.41
CA ARG A 13 -1.92 -8.82 7.84
C ARG A 13 -1.02 -7.61 8.03
N GLU A 14 0.06 -7.52 7.28
CA GLU A 14 0.99 -6.38 7.29
C GLU A 14 0.29 -5.09 6.85
N PHE A 15 -0.61 -5.16 5.87
CA PHE A 15 -1.45 -4.02 5.48
C PHE A 15 -2.41 -3.59 6.58
N GLN A 16 -3.09 -4.54 7.23
CA GLN A 16 -3.99 -4.23 8.35
C GLN A 16 -3.22 -3.54 9.49
N GLU A 17 -2.02 -4.03 9.80
CA GLU A 17 -1.13 -3.40 10.78
C GLU A 17 -0.71 -1.99 10.35
N ALA A 18 -0.37 -1.79 9.07
CA ALA A 18 0.03 -0.49 8.56
C ALA A 18 -1.12 0.53 8.63
N VAL A 19 -2.34 0.14 8.29
CA VAL A 19 -3.53 1.00 8.45
C VAL A 19 -3.79 1.35 9.91
N MET A 20 -3.65 0.38 10.83
CA MET A 20 -3.80 0.65 12.26
C MET A 20 -2.74 1.61 12.78
N ARG A 21 -1.48 1.46 12.35
CA ARG A 21 -0.36 2.31 12.78
C ARG A 21 -0.37 3.70 12.17
N SER A 22 -0.90 3.85 10.96
CA SER A 22 -1.02 5.15 10.30
C SER A 22 -2.15 5.99 10.91
N ASN A 23 -3.01 5.40 11.75
CA ASN A 23 -4.18 6.06 12.31
C ASN A 23 -5.08 6.70 11.23
N LEU A 24 -5.08 6.12 10.01
CA LEU A 24 -5.89 6.55 8.89
C LEU A 24 -7.09 5.64 8.70
N THR A 25 -8.21 6.22 8.30
CA THR A 25 -9.38 5.50 7.83
C THR A 25 -9.23 5.11 6.35
N ILE A 26 -9.96 4.07 5.93
CA ILE A 26 -10.03 3.68 4.50
C ILE A 26 -10.51 4.83 3.62
N GLN A 27 -11.36 5.71 4.16
CA GLN A 27 -11.84 6.90 3.47
C GLN A 27 -10.72 7.92 3.23
N GLU A 28 -9.89 8.20 4.24
CA GLU A 28 -8.76 9.14 4.11
C GLU A 28 -7.72 8.59 3.14
N ILE A 29 -7.40 7.30 3.25
CA ILE A 29 -6.50 6.62 2.30
C ILE A 29 -7.08 6.71 0.88
N ALA A 30 -8.38 6.44 0.69
CA ALA A 30 -9.00 6.55 -0.63
C ALA A 30 -8.96 8.00 -1.18
N GLY A 31 -9.12 9.00 -0.30
CA GLY A 31 -9.00 10.42 -0.63
C GLY A 31 -7.59 10.78 -1.11
N ASP A 32 -6.57 10.35 -0.38
CA ASP A 32 -5.16 10.57 -0.74
C ASP A 32 -4.80 9.93 -2.09
N PHE A 33 -5.36 8.76 -2.37
CA PHE A 33 -5.16 8.03 -3.63
C PHE A 33 -6.11 8.45 -4.76
N LYS A 34 -7.00 9.44 -4.53
CA LYS A 34 -8.05 9.87 -5.46
C LYS A 34 -8.83 8.70 -6.06
N THR A 35 -9.13 7.70 -5.22
CA THR A 35 -9.79 6.46 -5.64
C THR A 35 -11.00 6.16 -4.75
N SER A 36 -11.68 5.05 -5.01
CA SER A 36 -12.81 4.61 -4.19
C SER A 36 -12.36 3.79 -2.99
N GLN A 37 -13.09 3.85 -1.88
CA GLN A 37 -12.87 2.99 -0.70
C GLN A 37 -12.84 1.51 -1.10
N LYS A 38 -13.74 1.09 -2.01
CA LYS A 38 -13.77 -0.28 -2.56
C LYS A 38 -12.46 -0.68 -3.24
N ARG A 39 -11.77 0.25 -3.91
CA ARG A 39 -10.47 -0.02 -4.52
C ARG A 39 -9.39 -0.20 -3.48
N ILE A 40 -9.38 0.65 -2.44
CA ILE A 40 -8.45 0.49 -1.29
C ILE A 40 -8.69 -0.85 -0.59
N ASP A 41 -9.94 -1.20 -0.31
CA ASP A 41 -10.28 -2.51 0.27
C ASP A 41 -9.81 -3.67 -0.61
N ALA A 42 -9.95 -3.56 -1.93
CA ALA A 42 -9.42 -4.57 -2.84
C ALA A 42 -7.89 -4.70 -2.70
N ILE A 43 -7.17 -3.58 -2.61
CA ILE A 43 -5.69 -3.53 -2.42
C ILE A 43 -5.27 -4.17 -1.11
N LEU A 44 -5.91 -3.80 -0.01
CA LEU A 44 -5.62 -4.37 1.31
C LEU A 44 -5.85 -5.89 1.35
N ASN A 45 -6.78 -6.41 0.54
CA ASN A 45 -7.11 -7.83 0.44
C ASN A 45 -6.42 -8.56 -0.72
N LEU A 46 -5.49 -7.91 -1.43
CA LEU A 46 -4.80 -8.46 -2.61
C LEU A 46 -5.74 -9.08 -3.66
N GLN A 47 -6.94 -8.50 -3.82
CA GLN A 47 -7.94 -8.90 -4.82
C GLN A 47 -7.50 -8.38 -6.21
N PRO A 48 -8.20 -8.62 -7.35
CA PRO A 48 -7.57 -8.46 -8.67
C PRO A 48 -7.22 -6.99 -8.94
N LEU A 49 -5.91 -6.76 -8.95
CA LEU A 49 -5.25 -5.46 -8.99
C LEU A 49 -4.06 -5.55 -9.92
N GLY A 50 -3.61 -4.41 -10.41
CA GLY A 50 -2.28 -4.30 -10.98
C GLY A 50 -1.25 -4.72 -9.94
N ILE A 51 -0.18 -5.40 -10.38
CA ILE A 51 0.92 -5.86 -9.51
C ILE A 51 1.50 -4.71 -8.67
N GLU A 52 1.38 -3.48 -9.18
CA GLU A 52 1.92 -2.25 -8.63
C GLU A 52 1.12 -1.68 -7.45
N GLU A 53 -0.21 -1.78 -7.47
CA GLU A 53 -1.08 -1.05 -6.54
C GLU A 53 -0.84 -1.37 -5.05
N PRO A 54 -0.59 -2.63 -4.64
CA PRO A 54 -0.21 -2.94 -3.26
C PRO A 54 1.08 -2.22 -2.85
N TRP A 55 2.04 -2.06 -3.75
CA TRP A 55 3.30 -1.42 -3.40
C TRP A 55 3.15 0.07 -3.16
N ILE A 56 2.34 0.76 -3.97
CA ILE A 56 2.02 2.17 -3.76
C ILE A 56 1.41 2.37 -2.38
N LEU A 57 0.44 1.51 -2.05
CA LEU A 57 -0.27 1.61 -0.79
C LEU A 57 0.68 1.37 0.39
N LYS A 58 1.61 0.40 0.26
CA LYS A 58 2.65 0.16 1.26
C LYS A 58 3.50 1.41 1.50
N GLU A 59 4.06 2.00 0.44
CA GLU A 59 4.97 3.15 0.61
C GLU A 59 4.24 4.34 1.19
N CYS A 60 3.04 4.66 0.70
CA CYS A 60 2.24 5.76 1.25
C CYS A 60 1.90 5.55 2.73
N LEU A 61 1.47 4.34 3.13
CA LEU A 61 1.20 4.05 4.54
C LEU A 61 2.46 4.20 5.39
N ASN A 62 3.60 3.70 4.92
CA ASN A 62 4.86 3.84 5.65
C ASN A 62 5.36 5.28 5.75
N GLU A 63 5.20 6.09 4.70
CA GLU A 63 5.46 7.53 4.74
C GLU A 63 4.60 8.22 5.80
N LYS A 64 3.28 7.98 5.79
CA LYS A 64 2.34 8.56 6.77
C LYS A 64 2.66 8.15 8.21
N ILE A 65 3.01 6.88 8.42
CA ILE A 65 3.45 6.38 9.74
C ILE A 65 4.73 7.11 10.18
N THR A 66 5.68 7.29 9.26
CA THR A 66 6.96 7.95 9.54
C THR A 66 6.77 9.44 9.83
N ASP A 67 5.90 10.13 9.08
CA ASP A 67 5.55 11.54 9.28
C ASP A 67 4.89 11.80 10.65
N GLN A 68 4.22 10.78 11.20
CA GLN A 68 3.67 10.80 12.56
C GLN A 68 4.71 10.47 13.64
N GLY A 69 5.97 10.24 13.27
CA GLY A 69 7.04 9.83 14.17
C GLY A 69 6.99 8.36 14.59
N ASN A 70 6.15 7.54 13.96
CA ASN A 70 6.03 6.11 14.22
C ASN A 70 6.97 5.29 13.33
N SER A 71 7.23 4.04 13.73
CA SER A 71 8.04 3.12 12.93
C SER A 71 7.21 2.40 11.86
N PRO A 72 7.66 2.42 10.57
CA PRO A 72 6.94 1.79 9.46
C PRO A 72 6.83 0.27 9.59
N VAL A 73 5.84 -0.31 8.91
CA VAL A 73 5.63 -1.76 8.91
C VAL A 73 6.61 -2.44 7.95
N LYS A 74 7.24 -3.52 8.42
CA LYS A 74 8.17 -4.31 7.63
C LYS A 74 7.42 -5.39 6.86
N PHE A 75 7.17 -5.13 5.59
CA PHE A 75 6.54 -6.13 4.72
C PHE A 75 7.50 -7.27 4.38
N THR A 76 7.05 -8.51 4.54
CA THR A 76 7.88 -9.69 4.29
C THR A 76 7.85 -10.14 2.84
N ALA A 77 6.76 -9.88 2.12
CA ALA A 77 6.60 -10.28 0.73
C ALA A 77 6.75 -9.12 -0.27
N LEU A 78 6.34 -7.90 0.12
CA LEU A 78 6.53 -6.68 -0.68
C LEU A 78 7.94 -6.09 -0.45
N ARG A 79 8.97 -6.83 -0.87
CA ARG A 79 10.39 -6.48 -0.75
C ARG A 79 11.02 -6.07 -2.09
N GLY A 80 11.69 -4.93 -2.13
CA GLY A 80 12.37 -4.41 -3.31
C GLY A 80 11.81 -3.08 -3.77
N ASP A 81 12.37 -2.58 -4.88
CA ASP A 81 12.02 -1.31 -5.48
C ASP A 81 11.12 -1.56 -6.71
N TYR A 82 9.82 -1.32 -6.58
CA TYR A 82 8.90 -1.42 -7.71
C TYR A 82 8.98 -0.19 -8.63
N HIS A 83 9.73 0.86 -8.29
CA HIS A 83 9.80 2.12 -9.06
C HIS A 83 10.34 1.93 -10.48
N GLN A 84 10.80 0.72 -10.85
CA GLN A 84 11.05 0.33 -12.24
C GLN A 84 9.77 0.28 -13.10
N TYR A 85 8.59 0.24 -12.47
CA TYR A 85 7.30 0.33 -13.12
C TYR A 85 6.80 1.77 -13.03
N GLY A 86 6.98 2.52 -14.12
CA GLY A 86 6.93 3.99 -14.17
C GLY A 86 5.56 4.66 -14.02
N PHE A 87 4.83 4.42 -12.94
CA PHE A 87 3.56 5.12 -12.66
C PHE A 87 3.69 6.23 -11.60
N LEU A 88 4.78 6.29 -10.81
CA LEU A 88 5.02 7.41 -9.87
C LEU A 88 5.45 8.72 -10.56
N ASN A 89 5.58 8.72 -11.89
CA ASN A 89 6.01 9.89 -12.66
C ASN A 89 4.88 10.66 -13.38
N SER A 90 3.61 10.50 -12.98
CA SER A 90 2.48 11.19 -13.62
C SER A 90 1.76 12.21 -12.72
N SER A 91 2.43 12.80 -11.73
CA SER A 91 1.89 13.97 -11.01
C SER A 91 2.84 15.16 -10.90
N ARG A 92 3.82 15.29 -11.80
CA ARG A 92 4.60 16.54 -11.88
C ARG A 92 5.01 16.95 -13.28
N ILE A 93 4.06 17.15 -14.19
CA ILE A 93 4.25 18.08 -15.31
C ILE A 93 2.93 18.80 -15.62
N GLY A 94 2.92 20.12 -15.38
CA GLY A 94 2.14 21.13 -16.13
C GLY A 94 0.76 21.43 -15.63
#